data_AF-A0A436V1A7-F1
#
_entry.id   AF-A0A436V1A7-F1
#
_cell.length_a   1.000
_cell.length_b   1.000
_cell.length_c   1.000
_cell.angle_alpha   90.00
_cell.angle_beta   90.00
_cell.angle_gamma   90.00
#
_symmetry.space_group_name_H-M   'P 1'
#
loop_
_entity.id
_entity.type
_entity.pdbx_description
1 polymer ?
#
loop_
_entity_poly.entity_id
_entity_poly.type
_entity_poly.pdbx_seq_one_letter_code
_entity_poly.pdbx_strand_id
1 'polypeptide(L)'
;VVFVGGTAWTVLYSFTNSKLLPRLNFVGLDQYYRLWATPRWLISIENLLIYGVISLVFSLAIGFILAALLDQKIRFEDTFRTIFLYPFALSFIVTGLVWQWLLNPDFGIQGVVRSLGWTSFSFDPLYN
;
A
#
# COMPACT_ATOMS: atom_id res chain seq x y z
N VAL A 1 -4.92 27.27 -11.40
CA VAL A 1 -5.75 27.13 -12.62
C VAL A 1 -5.67 25.73 -13.22
N VAL A 2 -4.47 25.20 -13.50
CA VAL A 2 -4.30 23.85 -14.08
C VAL A 2 -4.90 22.74 -13.20
N PHE A 3 -4.64 22.76 -11.89
CA PHE A 3 -5.19 21.76 -10.96
C PHE A 3 -6.73 21.78 -10.94
N VAL A 4 -7.30 22.97 -10.70
CA VAL A 4 -8.76 23.16 -10.64
C VAL A 4 -9.44 22.80 -11.98
N GLY A 5 -8.82 23.18 -13.11
CA GLY A 5 -9.31 22.84 -14.44
C GLY A 5 -9.29 21.33 -14.72
N GLY A 6 -8.20 20.65 -14.34
CA GLY A 6 -8.09 19.19 -14.44
C GLY A 6 -9.12 18.47 -13.56
N THR A 7 -9.31 18.92 -12.32
CA THR A 7 -10.31 18.35 -11.42
C THR A 7 -11.73 18.54 -11.98
N ALA A 8 -12.08 19.74 -12.43
CA ALA A 8 -13.37 20.01 -13.03
C ALA A 8 -13.61 19.14 -14.28
N TRP A 9 -12.59 18.97 -15.12
CA TRP A 9 -12.67 18.11 -16.30
C TRP A 9 -12.93 16.64 -15.93
N THR A 10 -12.22 16.10 -14.94
CA THR A 10 -12.43 14.73 -14.44
C THR A 10 -13.84 14.55 -13.89
N VAL A 11 -14.34 15.52 -13.14
CA VAL A 11 -15.71 15.49 -12.58
C VAL A 11 -16.74 15.46 -13.71
N LEU A 12 -16.63 16.33 -14.72
CA LEU A 12 -17.54 16.34 -15.87
C LEU A 12 -17.49 15.02 -16.65
N TYR A 13 -16.30 14.44 -16.84
CA TYR A 13 -16.13 13.15 -17.51
C TYR A 13 -16.70 11.98 -16.73
N SER A 14 -16.73 12.05 -15.39
CA SER A 14 -17.31 11.01 -14.55
C SER A 14 -18.82 10.81 -14.79
N PHE A 15 -19.53 11.83 -15.29
CA PHE A 15 -20.96 11.75 -15.64
C PHE A 15 -21.21 11.27 -17.08
N THR A 16 -20.16 10.89 -17.80
CA THR A 16 -20.20 10.54 -19.22
C THR A 16 -19.92 9.03 -19.41
N ASN A 17 -20.45 8.40 -20.47
CA ASN A 17 -20.23 6.98 -20.82
C ASN A 17 -18.84 6.72 -21.45
N SER A 18 -17.80 7.31 -20.88
CA SER A 18 -16.43 7.07 -21.34
C SER A 18 -15.88 5.82 -20.67
N LYS A 19 -15.49 4.84 -21.48
CA LYS A 19 -14.74 3.65 -21.04
C LYS A 19 -13.26 3.83 -21.43
N LEU A 20 -12.81 3.17 -22.50
CA LEU A 20 -11.44 3.29 -23.02
C LEU A 20 -11.26 4.44 -24.03
N LEU A 21 -12.30 4.73 -24.83
CA LEU A 21 -12.30 5.82 -25.81
C LEU A 21 -13.29 6.90 -25.37
N PRO A 22 -12.94 8.19 -25.50
CA PRO A 22 -13.82 9.27 -25.11
C PRO A 22 -15.09 9.24 -25.97
N ARG A 23 -16.23 8.94 -25.33
CA ARG A 23 -17.55 9.07 -25.94
C ARG A 23 -18.34 10.04 -25.10
N LEU A 24 -18.66 11.21 -25.66
CA LEU A 24 -19.35 12.31 -24.97
C LEU A 24 -20.87 12.07 -24.82
N ASN A 25 -21.26 10.86 -24.43
CA ASN A 25 -22.64 10.55 -24.10
C ASN A 25 -22.85 10.79 -22.61
N PHE A 26 -23.49 11.89 -22.25
CA PHE A 26 -23.84 12.21 -20.87
C PHE A 26 -24.87 11.21 -20.35
N VAL A 27 -24.54 10.45 -19.29
CA VAL A 27 -25.41 9.41 -18.70
C VAL A 27 -25.83 9.80 -17.27
N GLY A 28 -25.46 10.99 -16.81
CA GLY A 28 -25.74 11.44 -15.46
C GLY A 28 -25.15 10.49 -14.41
N LEU A 29 -25.98 10.01 -13.48
CA LEU A 29 -25.57 9.20 -12.33
C LEU A 29 -25.55 7.68 -12.57
N ASP A 30 -25.86 7.21 -13.78
CA ASP A 30 -25.94 5.77 -14.08
C ASP A 30 -24.61 5.03 -13.80
N GLN A 31 -23.47 5.68 -14.03
CA GLN A 31 -22.15 5.11 -13.73
C GLN A 31 -21.96 4.84 -12.23
N TYR A 32 -22.43 5.74 -11.37
CA TYR A 32 -22.36 5.57 -9.94
C TYR A 32 -23.27 4.43 -9.47
N TYR A 33 -24.50 4.34 -10.00
CA TYR A 33 -25.41 3.23 -9.68
C TYR A 33 -24.79 1.87 -10.05
N ARG A 34 -24.21 1.76 -11.25
CA ARG A 34 -23.50 0.55 -11.71
C ARG A 34 -22.30 0.20 -10.82
N LEU A 35 -21.56 1.20 -10.36
CA LEU A 35 -20.41 1.01 -9.49
C LEU A 35 -20.84 0.41 -8.14
N TRP A 36 -21.85 1.00 -7.50
CA TRP A 36 -22.39 0.51 -6.22
C TRP A 36 -23.09 -0.84 -6.34
N ALA A 37 -23.69 -1.15 -7.49
CA ALA A 37 -24.27 -2.47 -7.77
C ALA A 37 -23.22 -3.56 -8.06
N THR A 38 -21.94 -3.19 -8.24
CA THR A 38 -20.88 -4.16 -8.53
C THR A 38 -20.30 -4.71 -7.22
N PRO A 39 -20.41 -6.03 -6.95
CA PRO A 39 -19.93 -6.61 -5.69
C PRO A 39 -18.43 -6.35 -5.42
N ARG A 40 -17.62 -6.35 -6.49
CA ARG A 40 -16.18 -6.08 -6.40
C ARG A 40 -15.87 -4.68 -5.88
N TRP A 41 -16.72 -3.69 -6.16
CA TRP A 41 -16.54 -2.32 -5.65
C TRP A 41 -16.66 -2.27 -4.14
N LEU A 42 -17.69 -2.92 -3.58
CA LEU A 42 -17.91 -2.99 -2.14
C LEU A 42 -16.75 -3.70 -1.44
N ILE A 43 -16.30 -4.84 -1.98
CA ILE A 43 -15.13 -5.57 -1.47
C ILE A 43 -13.87 -4.70 -1.52
N SER A 44 -13.67 -3.94 -2.61
CA SER A 44 -12.51 -3.04 -2.73
C SER A 44 -12.54 -1.90 -1.72
N ILE A 45 -13.71 -1.31 -1.44
CA ILE A 45 -13.84 -0.29 -0.39
C ILE A 45 -13.55 -0.88 0.99
N GLU A 46 -14.12 -2.04 1.30
CA GLU A 46 -13.89 -2.72 2.57
C GLU A 46 -12.41 -3.03 2.78
N ASN A 47 -11.76 -3.63 1.78
CA ASN A 47 -10.32 -3.91 1.82
C ASN A 47 -9.48 -2.64 1.95
N LEU A 48 -9.85 -1.56 1.24
CA LEU A 48 -9.17 -0.27 1.34
C LEU A 48 -9.28 0.32 2.75
N LEU A 49 -10.47 0.26 3.35
CA LEU A 49 -10.72 0.75 4.70
C LEU A 49 -9.98 -0.09 5.73
N ILE A 50 -10.07 -1.42 5.66
CA ILE A 50 -9.36 -2.33 6.57
C ILE A 50 -7.85 -2.10 6.47
N TYR A 51 -7.30 -2.12 5.25
CA TYR A 51 -5.87 -1.87 5.02
C TYR A 51 -5.45 -0.49 5.51
N GLY A 52 -6.22 0.56 5.19
CA GLY A 52 -5.93 1.93 5.57
C GLY A 52 -5.94 2.13 7.08
N VAL A 53 -6.95 1.63 7.78
CA VAL A 53 -7.06 1.74 9.24
C VAL A 53 -5.95 0.94 9.94
N ILE A 54 -5.73 -0.31 9.54
CA ILE A 54 -4.67 -1.15 10.10
C ILE A 54 -3.31 -0.49 9.88
N SER A 55 -3.00 -0.10 8.64
CA SER A 55 -1.73 0.55 8.30
C SER A 55 -1.51 1.84 9.08
N LEU A 56 -2.54 2.67 9.24
CA LEU A 56 -2.48 3.90 10.02
C LEU A 56 -2.22 3.63 11.50
N VAL A 57 -2.96 2.71 12.12
CA VAL A 57 -2.80 2.36 13.54
C VAL A 57 -1.41 1.78 13.79
N PHE A 58 -0.95 0.84 12.97
CA PHE A 58 0.38 0.24 13.11
C PHE A 58 1.49 1.27 12.90
N SER A 59 1.39 2.12 11.88
CA SER A 59 2.41 3.14 11.59
C SER A 59 2.52 4.16 12.73
N LEU A 60 1.39 4.59 13.30
CA LEU A 60 1.38 5.47 14.47
C LEU A 60 1.95 4.76 15.70
N ALA A 61 1.47 3.56 16.01
CA ALA A 61 1.93 2.82 17.20
C ALA A 61 3.44 2.56 17.15
N ILE A 62 3.96 2.03 16.04
CA ILE A 62 5.39 1.77 15.84
C ILE A 62 6.17 3.10 15.85
N GLY A 63 5.67 4.13 15.16
CA GLY A 63 6.31 5.45 15.12
C GLY A 63 6.44 6.08 16.52
N PHE A 64 5.39 6.02 17.34
CA PHE A 64 5.42 6.53 18.71
C PHE A 64 6.32 5.70 19.62
N ILE A 65 6.32 4.37 19.51
CA ILE A 65 7.22 3.51 20.29
C ILE A 65 8.68 3.84 19.95
N LEU A 66 9.03 3.93 18.67
CA LEU A 66 10.38 4.28 18.22
C LEU A 66 10.77 5.70 18.67
N ALA A 67 9.85 6.66 18.58
CA ALA A 67 10.09 8.02 19.06
C ALA A 67 10.35 8.06 20.58
N ALA A 68 9.53 7.36 21.37
CA ALA A 68 9.69 7.29 22.82
C ALA A 68 10.99 6.58 23.24
N LEU A 69 11.42 5.56 22.49
CA LEU A 69 12.72 4.90 22.72
C LEU A 69 13.89 5.85 22.42
N LEU A 70 13.80 6.63 21.35
CA LEU A 70 14.85 7.57 20.96
C LEU A 70 14.96 8.78 21.90
N ASP A 71 13.85 9.20 22.52
CA ASP A 71 13.79 10.33 23.46
C ASP A 71 14.51 10.07 24.81
N GLN A 72 14.95 8.83 25.08
CA GLN A 72 15.61 8.45 26.34
C GLN A 72 17.05 8.99 26.51
N LYS A 73 17.49 9.98 25.70
CA LYS A 73 18.86 10.54 25.70
C LYS A 73 19.95 9.46 25.65
N ILE A 74 19.81 8.57 24.67
CA ILE A 74 20.78 7.49 24.45
C ILE A 74 22.11 8.10 23.99
N ARG A 75 23.23 7.58 24.52
CA ARG A 75 24.60 8.09 24.31
C ARG A 75 25.09 8.12 22.84
N PHE A 76 24.30 7.58 21.90
CA PHE A 76 24.56 7.51 20.45
C PHE A 76 23.33 7.87 19.58
N GLU A 77 22.51 8.83 20.02
CA GLU A 77 21.25 9.22 19.35
C GLU A 77 21.38 9.42 17.82
N ASP A 78 22.40 10.15 17.38
CA ASP A 78 22.59 10.49 15.95
C ASP A 78 22.80 9.27 15.06
N THR A 79 23.51 8.25 15.55
CA THR A 79 23.74 7.00 14.80
C THR A 79 22.44 6.21 14.68
N PHE A 80 21.69 6.07 15.78
CA PHE A 80 20.40 5.37 15.76
C PHE A 80 19.40 6.06 14.83
N ARG A 81 19.30 7.39 14.91
CA ARG A 81 18.44 8.20 14.03
C ARG A 81 18.77 7.97 12.55
N THR A 82 20.05 7.92 12.20
CA THR A 82 20.48 7.68 10.80
C THR A 82 20.07 6.29 10.31
N ILE A 83 20.23 5.24 11.12
CA ILE A 83 19.83 3.87 10.76
C ILE A 83 18.31 3.78 10.57
N PHE A 84 17.51 4.42 11.44
CA PHE A 84 16.05 4.43 11.31
C PHE A 84 15.54 5.24 10.12
N LEU A 85 16.27 6.29 9.71
CA LEU A 85 15.92 7.11 8.56
C LEU A 85 16.41 6.52 7.23
N TYR A 86 17.35 5.59 7.25
CA TYR A 86 17.91 4.99 6.03
C TYR A 86 16.84 4.35 5.12
N PRO A 87 15.87 3.56 5.64
CA PRO A 87 14.80 3.01 4.80
C PRO A 87 13.93 4.06 4.15
N PHE A 88 13.74 5.24 4.77
CA PHE A 88 12.94 6.32 4.19
C PHE A 88 13.61 6.96 2.95
N ALA A 89 14.92 6.78 2.80
CA ALA A 89 15.65 7.23 1.61
C ALA A 89 15.58 6.24 0.43
N LEU A 90 15.07 5.03 0.65
CA LEU A 90 14.95 4.03 -0.42
C LEU A 90 13.78 4.37 -1.36
N SER A 91 13.98 4.11 -2.65
CA SER A 91 12.91 4.25 -3.65
C SER A 91 11.78 3.24 -3.41
N PHE A 92 10.54 3.65 -3.72
CA PHE A 92 9.37 2.77 -3.67
C PHE A 92 9.57 1.51 -4.53
N ILE A 93 10.24 1.62 -5.68
CA ILE A 93 10.49 0.48 -6.57
C ILE A 93 11.43 -0.52 -5.90
N VAL A 94 12.52 -0.04 -5.29
CA VAL A 94 13.50 -0.91 -4.61
C VAL A 94 12.85 -1.61 -3.42
N THR A 95 12.08 -0.87 -2.62
CA THR A 95 11.35 -1.43 -1.48
C THR A 95 10.40 -2.54 -1.92
N GLY A 96 9.65 -2.32 -3.01
CA GLY A 96 8.77 -3.34 -3.59
C GLY A 96 9.50 -4.61 -4.04
N LEU A 97 10.64 -4.47 -4.72
CA LEU A 97 11.46 -5.61 -5.16
C LEU A 97 12.02 -6.40 -3.98
N VAL A 98 12.49 -5.72 -2.93
CA VAL A 98 12.98 -6.38 -1.71
C VAL A 98 11.89 -7.23 -1.08
N TRP A 99 10.67 -6.70 -0.93
CA TRP A 99 9.54 -7.48 -0.42
C TRP A 99 9.16 -8.63 -1.34
N GLN A 100 9.18 -8.45 -2.66
CA GLN A 100 8.92 -9.51 -3.63
C GLN A 100 9.93 -10.67 -3.50
N TRP A 101 11.21 -10.37 -3.32
CA TRP A 101 12.24 -11.39 -3.08
C TRP A 101 12.08 -12.05 -1.71
N LEU A 102 11.77 -11.26 -0.69
CA LEU A 102 11.59 -11.77 0.68
C LEU A 102 10.41 -12.75 0.77
N LEU A 103 9.32 -12.47 0.04
CA LEU A 103 8.12 -13.31 -0.03
C LEU A 103 8.22 -14.42 -1.09
N ASN A 104 9.36 -14.56 -1.78
CA ASN A 104 9.57 -15.63 -2.74
C ASN A 104 9.78 -16.97 -2.00
N PRO A 105 9.09 -18.05 -2.39
CA PRO A 105 9.12 -19.33 -1.67
C PRO A 105 10.44 -20.10 -1.82
N ASP A 106 11.22 -19.84 -2.87
CA ASP A 106 12.44 -20.59 -3.19
C ASP A 106 13.66 -20.04 -2.46
N PHE A 107 13.86 -18.72 -2.51
CA PHE A 107 15.04 -18.05 -1.94
C PHE A 107 14.72 -17.01 -0.86
N GLY A 108 13.45 -16.73 -0.61
CA GLY A 108 13.00 -15.79 0.42
C GLY A 108 12.95 -16.43 1.81
N ILE A 109 12.06 -15.91 2.67
CA ILE A 109 11.94 -16.35 4.07
C ILE A 109 11.73 -17.86 4.17
N GLN A 110 10.86 -18.42 3.31
CA GLN A 110 10.57 -19.86 3.33
C GLN A 110 11.83 -20.70 3.07
N GLY A 111 12.64 -20.36 2.06
CA GLY A 111 13.87 -21.07 1.73
C GLY A 111 14.90 -20.99 2.86
N VAL A 112 15.08 -19.80 3.43
CA VAL A 112 16.00 -19.59 4.57
C VAL A 112 15.56 -20.43 5.77
N VAL A 113 14.28 -20.39 6.14
CA VAL A 113 13.75 -21.15 7.28
C VAL A 113 13.88 -22.67 7.07
N ARG A 114 13.64 -23.16 5.86
CA ARG A 114 13.83 -24.59 5.53
C ARG A 114 15.30 -24.99 5.59
N SER A 115 16.21 -24.12 5.17
CA SER A 115 17.66 -24.36 5.25
C SER A 115 18.18 -24.45 6.69
N LEU A 116 17.50 -23.78 7.63
CA LEU A 116 17.77 -23.84 9.08
C LEU A 116 17.23 -25.12 9.76
N GLY A 117 16.54 -26.01 9.02
CA GLY A 117 16.10 -27.32 9.50
C GLY A 117 14.58 -27.48 9.65
N TRP A 118 13.77 -26.43 9.45
CA TRP A 118 12.31 -26.51 9.49
C TRP A 118 11.73 -26.78 8.10
N THR A 119 11.92 -28.02 7.61
CA THR A 119 11.52 -28.45 6.26
C THR A 119 10.01 -28.39 6.00
N SER A 120 9.17 -28.42 7.05
CA SER A 120 7.71 -28.34 6.95
C SER A 120 7.14 -26.92 6.91
N PHE A 121 7.97 -25.89 7.09
CA PHE A 121 7.50 -24.50 7.07
C PHE A 121 7.08 -24.08 5.66
N SER A 122 5.89 -23.50 5.52
CA SER A 122 5.34 -22.94 4.27
C SER A 122 4.90 -21.50 4.52
N PHE A 123 5.39 -20.60 3.68
CA PHE A 123 5.13 -19.17 3.73
C PHE A 123 5.22 -18.60 2.31
N ASP A 124 4.12 -18.77 1.58
CA ASP A 124 3.96 -18.43 0.16
C ASP A 124 2.69 -17.61 -0.13
N PRO A 125 2.44 -16.48 0.57
CA PRO A 125 1.21 -15.70 0.48
C PRO A 125 0.95 -15.02 -0.89
N LEU A 126 1.92 -15.05 -1.80
CA LEU A 126 1.80 -14.48 -3.15
C LEU A 126 1.49 -15.53 -4.22
N TYR A 127 1.77 -16.81 -3.94
CA TYR A 127 1.74 -17.89 -4.93
C TYR A 127 0.64 -18.92 -4.62
N ASN A 128 0.24 -19.06 -3.36
CA ASN A 128 -0.98 -19.74 -2.91
C ASN A 128 -2.15 -18.76 -2.82
#